data_AF-A0AAX4H7R6-F1
#
_entry.id   AF-A0AAX4H7R6-F1
#
_cell.length_a   1.000
_cell.length_b   1.000
_cell.length_c   1.000
_cell.angle_alpha   90.00
_cell.angle_beta   90.00
_cell.angle_gamma   90.00
#
_symmetry.space_group_name_H-M   'P 1'
#
loop_
_entity.id
_entity.type
_entity.pdbx_description
1 polymer ?
#
loop_
_entity_poly.entity_id
_entity_poly.type
_entity_poly.pdbx_seq_one_letter_code
_entity_poly.pdbx_strand_id
1 'polypeptide(L)'
;MSADILETETPQLQRLMLTKPNYVPPLNFSLVEDGIYRSGFPMPVNRPFLEQLNLKTIIYLGDLGAEKPKKKDKKDKKDKDKEKKAKAKENLECADQKRGVNGDSTIDDENEPEAKEHKPKKDKHGTIEILENYKSWILSTDIKFHHLVVQSSQEPFTLNTQEEAQASYVEALNLMLDRRNFPMLIHSNKGKHRVGVLIGIMRKIFQGWCMSGIFEEYEKFAMGKSEYDLEFIELWQPDLVYDPKNIPDFVRL
;
A
#
# COMPACT_ATOMS: atom_id res chain seq x y z
N MET A 1 -34.35 -42.98 -67.98
CA MET A 1 -34.49 -41.78 -67.14
C MET A 1 -33.96 -42.16 -65.77
N SER A 2 -32.69 -41.90 -65.52
CA SER A 2 -32.04 -42.15 -64.23
C SER A 2 -31.87 -40.78 -63.57
N ALA A 3 -32.50 -40.58 -62.43
CA ALA A 3 -32.39 -39.34 -61.68
C ALA A 3 -31.13 -39.43 -60.80
N ASP A 4 -30.16 -38.56 -61.08
CA ASP A 4 -29.00 -38.36 -60.21
C ASP A 4 -29.47 -37.70 -58.91
N ILE A 5 -29.26 -38.39 -57.80
CA ILE A 5 -29.47 -37.85 -56.46
C ILE A 5 -28.18 -37.10 -56.09
N LEU A 6 -28.26 -35.76 -56.03
CA LEU A 6 -27.21 -34.94 -55.45
C LEU A 6 -27.15 -35.20 -53.94
N GLU A 7 -26.10 -35.88 -53.49
CA GLU A 7 -25.71 -35.90 -52.08
C GLU A 7 -25.28 -34.50 -51.67
N THR A 8 -26.12 -33.82 -50.90
CA THR A 8 -25.76 -32.55 -50.25
C THR A 8 -24.84 -32.86 -49.07
N GLU A 9 -23.56 -32.54 -49.19
CA GLU A 9 -22.59 -32.63 -48.09
C GLU A 9 -23.04 -31.76 -46.90
N THR A 10 -23.28 -32.40 -45.76
CA THR A 10 -23.61 -31.73 -44.50
C THR A 10 -22.41 -30.90 -44.03
N PRO A 11 -22.57 -29.60 -43.68
CA PRO A 11 -21.46 -28.79 -43.21
C PRO A 11 -20.86 -29.38 -41.92
N GLN A 12 -19.56 -29.66 -41.94
CA GLN A 12 -18.83 -30.12 -40.75
C GLN A 12 -18.74 -28.98 -39.75
N LEU A 13 -19.58 -29.00 -38.73
CA LEU A 13 -19.54 -28.04 -37.62
C LEU A 13 -18.24 -28.22 -36.83
N GLN A 14 -17.29 -27.32 -37.00
CA GLN A 14 -16.08 -27.27 -36.18
C GLN A 14 -16.41 -26.72 -34.79
N ARG A 15 -16.20 -27.54 -33.76
CA ARG A 15 -16.37 -27.16 -32.36
C ARG A 15 -15.18 -26.32 -31.92
N LEU A 16 -15.40 -25.02 -31.68
CA LEU A 16 -14.41 -24.16 -31.06
C LEU A 16 -14.21 -24.59 -29.60
N MET A 17 -13.08 -25.22 -29.31
CA MET A 17 -12.61 -25.42 -27.93
C MET A 17 -12.14 -24.06 -27.40
N LEU A 18 -13.07 -23.26 -26.87
CA LEU A 18 -12.74 -21.98 -26.25
C LEU A 18 -12.05 -22.27 -24.90
N THR A 19 -10.73 -22.48 -24.92
CA THR A 19 -9.92 -22.47 -23.70
C THR A 19 -9.89 -21.02 -23.21
N LYS A 20 -10.85 -20.65 -22.36
CA LYS A 20 -10.94 -19.29 -21.81
C LYS A 20 -9.66 -19.01 -20.99
N PRO A 21 -8.83 -18.03 -21.36
CA PRO A 21 -7.67 -17.67 -20.55
C PRO A 21 -8.13 -17.25 -19.15
N ASN A 22 -7.44 -17.78 -18.13
CA ASN A 22 -7.74 -17.46 -16.74
C ASN A 22 -7.03 -16.16 -16.34
N TYR A 23 -7.73 -15.04 -16.47
CA TYR A 23 -7.23 -13.74 -16.08
C TYR A 23 -7.54 -13.46 -14.60
N VAL A 24 -6.49 -13.33 -13.80
CA VAL A 24 -6.60 -13.02 -12.37
C VAL A 24 -6.10 -11.59 -12.14
N PRO A 25 -6.97 -10.61 -11.84
CA PRO A 25 -6.52 -9.27 -11.50
C PRO A 25 -5.70 -9.27 -10.19
N PRO A 26 -4.75 -8.34 -10.01
CA PRO A 26 -4.04 -8.22 -8.75
C PRO A 26 -4.98 -7.89 -7.58
N LEU A 27 -4.50 -8.11 -6.35
CA LEU A 27 -5.23 -7.74 -5.14
C LEU A 27 -5.67 -6.27 -5.18
N ASN A 28 -6.89 -5.94 -4.74
CA ASN A 28 -7.40 -4.56 -4.70
C ASN A 28 -7.34 -3.82 -6.05
N PHE A 29 -7.38 -4.55 -7.17
CA PHE A 29 -7.42 -3.93 -8.50
C PHE A 29 -8.72 -3.16 -8.74
N SER A 30 -8.63 -1.96 -9.31
CA SER A 30 -9.78 -1.18 -9.78
C SER A 30 -9.36 -0.15 -10.82
N LEU A 31 -10.29 0.21 -11.71
CA LEU A 31 -10.23 1.46 -12.46
C LEU A 31 -10.39 2.63 -11.49
N VAL A 32 -9.58 3.67 -11.64
CA VAL A 32 -9.66 4.92 -10.87
C VAL A 32 -10.25 6.02 -11.75
N GLU A 33 -9.66 6.21 -12.91
CA GLU A 33 -10.07 7.16 -13.94
C GLU A 33 -9.70 6.56 -15.29
N ASP A 34 -10.21 7.10 -16.40
CA ASP A 34 -9.83 6.62 -17.72
C ASP A 34 -8.30 6.62 -17.90
N GLY A 35 -7.76 5.44 -18.20
CA GLY A 35 -6.31 5.20 -18.27
C GLY A 35 -5.55 5.19 -16.94
N ILE A 36 -6.20 5.28 -15.76
CA ILE A 36 -5.57 5.11 -14.43
C ILE A 36 -6.14 3.90 -13.72
N TYR A 37 -5.28 2.95 -13.38
CA TYR A 37 -5.60 1.77 -12.59
C TYR A 37 -4.90 1.80 -11.24
N ARG A 38 -5.52 1.19 -10.24
CA ARG A 38 -4.92 0.94 -8.92
C ARG A 38 -4.80 -0.54 -8.63
N SER A 39 -3.82 -0.95 -7.82
CA SER A 39 -3.80 -2.29 -7.20
C SER A 39 -2.88 -2.43 -5.98
N GLY A 40 -2.90 -3.62 -5.37
CA GLY A 40 -1.81 -4.17 -4.58
C GLY A 40 -0.70 -4.73 -5.46
N PHE A 41 0.30 -5.37 -4.85
CA PHE A 41 1.51 -5.78 -5.55
C PHE A 41 1.20 -6.87 -6.58
N PRO A 42 1.52 -6.68 -7.88
CA PRO A 42 1.31 -7.70 -8.88
C PRO A 42 2.17 -8.94 -8.66
N MET A 43 1.55 -10.11 -8.76
CA MET A 43 2.21 -11.41 -8.73
C MET A 43 2.28 -12.01 -10.14
N PRO A 44 3.12 -13.02 -10.41
CA PRO A 44 3.23 -13.63 -11.73
C PRO A 44 1.89 -14.10 -12.33
N VAL A 45 0.98 -14.62 -11.49
CA VAL A 45 -0.38 -15.03 -11.89
C VAL A 45 -1.22 -13.89 -12.47
N ASN A 46 -0.87 -12.63 -12.17
CA ASN A 46 -1.60 -11.45 -12.65
C ASN A 46 -1.10 -10.91 -13.99
N ARG A 47 0.10 -11.31 -14.44
CA ARG A 47 0.73 -10.75 -15.64
C ARG A 47 -0.13 -10.87 -16.90
N PRO A 48 -0.78 -12.02 -17.19
CA PRO A 48 -1.65 -12.13 -18.36
C PRO A 48 -2.80 -11.12 -18.35
N PHE A 49 -3.34 -10.80 -17.15
CA PHE A 49 -4.38 -9.79 -17.01
C PHE A 49 -3.84 -8.38 -17.24
N LEU A 50 -2.66 -8.05 -16.69
CA LEU A 50 -2.03 -6.73 -16.86
C LEU A 50 -1.62 -6.46 -18.30
N GLU A 51 -1.23 -7.49 -19.05
CA GLU A 51 -0.93 -7.39 -20.48
C GLU A 51 -2.16 -6.93 -21.29
N GLN A 52 -3.38 -7.23 -20.84
CA GLN A 52 -4.60 -6.75 -21.53
C GLN A 52 -4.82 -5.24 -21.37
N LEU A 53 -4.20 -4.61 -20.36
CA LEU A 53 -4.36 -3.19 -20.09
C LEU A 53 -3.46 -2.31 -20.98
N ASN A 54 -2.49 -2.91 -21.70
CA ASN A 54 -1.53 -2.20 -22.54
C ASN A 54 -0.88 -1.00 -21.81
N LEU A 55 -0.45 -1.24 -20.57
CA LEU A 55 0.13 -0.21 -19.71
C LEU A 55 1.36 0.40 -20.38
N LYS A 56 1.49 1.73 -20.29
CA LYS A 56 2.73 2.45 -20.63
C LYS A 56 3.57 2.75 -19.41
N THR A 57 2.92 2.90 -18.25
CA THR A 57 3.59 3.34 -17.02
C THR A 57 3.14 2.51 -15.83
N ILE A 58 4.07 2.15 -14.95
CA ILE A 58 3.79 1.58 -13.64
C ILE A 58 4.44 2.48 -12.58
N ILE A 59 3.65 2.89 -11.60
CA ILE A 59 4.11 3.61 -10.41
C ILE A 59 3.98 2.67 -9.21
N TYR A 60 5.13 2.33 -8.61
CA TYR A 60 5.19 1.55 -7.38
C TYR A 60 5.46 2.46 -6.17
N LEU A 61 4.45 2.61 -5.31
CA LEU A 61 4.55 3.31 -4.04
C LEU A 61 4.91 2.32 -2.93
N GLY A 62 6.21 2.13 -2.67
CA GLY A 62 6.62 1.24 -1.60
C GLY A 62 8.09 1.22 -1.20
N ASP A 63 8.31 0.63 -0.03
CA ASP A 63 9.58 0.54 0.67
C ASP A 63 10.29 -0.82 0.48
N LEU A 64 9.74 -1.71 -0.36
CA LEU A 64 10.42 -2.96 -0.70
C LEU A 64 11.71 -2.65 -1.47
N GLY A 65 12.82 -3.23 -1.03
CA GLY A 65 14.13 -3.01 -1.64
C GLY A 65 14.82 -1.70 -1.23
N ALA A 66 14.19 -0.85 -0.43
CA ALA A 66 14.86 0.31 0.16
C ALA A 66 15.72 -0.14 1.36
N GLU A 67 16.98 0.30 1.42
CA GLU A 67 17.80 0.11 2.62
C GLU A 67 17.15 0.85 3.79
N LYS A 68 16.88 0.15 4.89
CA LYS A 68 16.42 0.83 6.11
C LYS A 68 17.58 1.61 6.70
N PRO A 69 17.41 2.87 7.14
CA PRO A 69 18.42 3.54 7.92
C PRO A 69 18.77 2.68 9.15
N LYS A 70 20.07 2.42 9.35
CA LYS A 70 20.58 1.62 10.47
C LYS A 70 19.99 2.19 11.77
N LYS A 71 19.18 1.41 12.49
CA LYS A 71 18.78 1.76 13.86
C LYS A 71 20.07 1.93 14.66
N LYS A 72 20.38 3.14 15.13
CA LYS A 72 21.40 3.31 16.19
C LYS A 72 21.03 2.35 17.31
N ASP A 73 21.94 1.44 17.63
CA ASP A 73 21.71 0.38 18.60
C ASP A 73 21.17 0.96 19.91
N LYS A 74 20.14 0.33 20.45
CA LYS A 74 19.64 0.55 21.82
C LYS A 74 20.65 0.04 22.86
N LYS A 75 21.92 0.45 22.77
CA LYS A 75 22.93 0.13 23.79
C LYS A 75 22.94 1.19 24.90
N ASP A 76 22.57 2.43 24.61
CA ASP A 76 22.66 3.53 25.58
C ASP A 76 21.46 3.67 26.55
N LYS A 77 20.40 2.85 26.39
CA LYS A 77 19.24 2.88 27.30
C LYS A 77 19.37 1.89 28.46
N LYS A 78 20.21 0.86 28.35
CA LYS A 78 20.35 -0.17 29.39
C LYS A 78 21.24 0.28 30.57
N ASP A 79 22.14 1.22 30.33
CA ASP A 79 23.00 1.76 31.39
C ASP A 79 22.31 2.88 32.20
N LYS A 80 21.44 3.68 31.58
CA LYS A 80 20.68 4.74 32.28
C LYS A 80 19.60 4.19 33.23
N ASP A 81 19.01 3.03 32.95
CA ASP A 81 18.01 2.40 33.83
C ASP A 81 18.65 1.65 35.01
N LYS A 82 19.91 1.23 34.90
CA LYS A 82 20.65 0.62 36.02
C LYS A 82 21.07 1.67 37.06
N GLU A 83 21.49 2.86 36.61
CA GLU A 83 21.90 3.93 37.52
C GLU A 83 20.72 4.54 38.30
N LYS A 84 19.53 4.63 37.67
CA LYS A 84 18.30 5.08 38.36
C LYS A 84 17.78 4.06 39.39
N LYS A 85 17.93 2.76 39.15
CA LYS A 85 17.52 1.72 40.11
C LYS A 85 18.47 1.59 41.31
N ALA A 86 19.75 1.93 41.17
CA ALA A 86 20.67 1.99 42.30
C ALA A 86 20.35 3.16 43.24
N LYS A 87 20.06 4.35 42.68
CA LYS A 87 19.72 5.56 43.46
C LYS A 87 18.36 5.52 44.17
N ALA A 88 17.43 4.69 43.70
CA ALA A 88 16.13 4.51 44.34
C ALA A 88 16.15 3.53 45.53
N LYS A 89 17.19 2.68 45.64
CA LYS A 89 17.29 1.67 46.70
C LYS A 89 17.98 2.18 47.97
N GLU A 90 18.67 3.32 47.90
CA GLU A 90 19.34 3.97 49.04
C GLU A 90 18.40 4.90 49.84
N ASN A 91 17.25 5.29 49.28
CA ASN A 91 16.31 6.24 49.90
C ASN A 91 15.05 5.58 50.53
N LEU A 92 15.05 4.26 50.76
CA LEU A 92 13.91 3.54 51.37
C LEU A 92 14.28 2.77 52.66
N GLU A 93 15.44 3.01 53.25
CA GLU A 93 15.77 2.59 54.62
C GLU A 93 15.70 3.77 55.59
N CYS A 94 14.60 4.53 55.57
CA CYS A 94 14.28 5.48 56.64
C CYS A 94 12.80 5.89 56.57
N ALA A 95 11.87 4.98 56.88
CA ALA A 95 10.48 5.31 57.20
C ALA A 95 9.77 4.15 57.91
N ASP A 96 9.84 4.19 59.24
CA ASP A 96 8.76 3.98 60.18
C ASP A 96 8.05 2.62 60.33
N GLN A 97 8.47 1.98 61.43
CA GLN A 97 7.63 1.30 62.43
C GLN A 97 6.29 2.04 62.69
N LYS A 98 5.16 1.33 62.59
CA LYS A 98 4.18 1.08 63.70
C LYS A 98 2.78 0.69 63.20
N ARG A 99 2.20 -0.24 63.98
CA ARG A 99 0.79 -0.60 64.20
C ARG A 99 0.18 -1.61 63.22
N GLY A 100 -0.47 -2.60 63.84
CA GLY A 100 -1.09 -3.72 63.17
C GLY A 100 -2.60 -3.82 63.41
N VAL A 101 -3.09 -4.94 62.88
CA VAL A 101 -4.25 -5.76 63.29
C VAL A 101 -5.66 -5.33 62.85
N ASN A 102 -6.23 -6.26 62.06
CA ASN A 102 -7.61 -6.69 61.85
C ASN A 102 -8.53 -5.96 60.86
N GLY A 103 -9.11 -6.77 59.96
CA GLY A 103 -10.54 -6.67 59.66
C GLY A 103 -10.94 -6.85 58.19
N ASP A 104 -11.25 -8.11 57.85
CA ASP A 104 -12.39 -8.52 57.03
C ASP A 104 -12.39 -8.30 55.48
N SER A 105 -13.07 -9.26 54.89
CA SER A 105 -13.13 -9.74 53.51
C SER A 105 -14.08 -8.94 52.61
N THR A 106 -13.76 -8.84 51.32
CA THR A 106 -14.46 -9.51 50.19
C THR A 106 -14.18 -8.85 48.82
N ILE A 107 -14.14 -9.73 47.80
CA ILE A 107 -14.28 -9.59 46.33
C ILE A 107 -13.20 -8.86 45.50
N ASP A 108 -12.55 -9.57 44.56
CA ASP A 108 -12.75 -9.42 43.10
C ASP A 108 -11.61 -10.07 42.26
N ASP A 109 -12.04 -10.86 41.28
CA ASP A 109 -11.45 -11.19 39.97
C ASP A 109 -9.98 -11.62 39.85
N GLU A 110 -9.78 -12.94 39.79
CA GLU A 110 -8.63 -13.54 39.10
C GLU A 110 -8.87 -13.51 37.58
N ASN A 111 -8.08 -12.70 36.86
CA ASN A 111 -7.91 -12.87 35.41
C ASN A 111 -6.41 -12.82 35.07
N GLU A 112 -5.89 -13.98 34.67
CA GLU A 112 -4.51 -14.19 34.22
C GLU A 112 -4.18 -13.32 32.99
N PRO A 113 -2.95 -12.78 32.88
CA PRO A 113 -2.51 -12.10 31.67
C PRO A 113 -2.19 -13.12 30.57
N GLU A 114 -3.05 -13.22 29.57
CA GLU A 114 -2.81 -13.99 28.34
C GLU A 114 -1.49 -13.56 27.66
N ALA A 115 -0.64 -14.56 27.40
CA ALA A 115 0.63 -14.41 26.71
C ALA A 115 0.40 -13.95 25.26
N LYS A 116 0.86 -12.72 24.93
CA LYS A 116 0.86 -12.21 23.56
C LYS A 116 1.77 -13.06 22.67
N GLU A 117 1.15 -13.82 21.79
CA GLU A 117 1.79 -14.68 20.80
C GLU A 117 2.75 -13.87 19.90
N HIS A 118 4.02 -14.26 19.89
CA HIS A 118 5.07 -13.63 19.10
C HIS A 118 4.84 -13.96 17.62
N LYS A 119 4.25 -13.03 16.85
CA LYS A 119 4.13 -13.19 15.37
C LYS A 119 5.53 -13.43 14.76
N PRO A 120 5.68 -14.44 13.88
CA PRO A 120 6.98 -14.79 13.31
C PRO A 120 7.54 -13.65 12.46
N LYS A 121 8.84 -13.41 12.57
CA LYS A 121 9.57 -12.41 11.78
C LYS A 121 9.51 -12.82 10.32
N LYS A 122 8.91 -11.98 9.46
CA LYS A 122 8.85 -12.19 8.00
C LYS A 122 10.25 -12.49 7.43
N ASP A 123 10.35 -13.57 6.65
CA ASP A 123 11.54 -13.95 5.92
C ASP A 123 11.89 -12.87 4.89
N LYS A 124 12.97 -12.14 5.17
CA LYS A 124 13.41 -10.99 4.35
C LYS A 124 13.88 -11.42 2.96
N HIS A 125 14.34 -12.66 2.83
CA HIS A 125 14.95 -13.18 1.61
C HIS A 125 13.94 -13.30 0.46
N GLY A 126 12.77 -13.92 0.70
CA GLY A 126 11.76 -14.09 -0.35
C GLY A 126 11.11 -12.79 -0.82
N THR A 127 11.11 -11.73 0.01
CA THR A 127 10.52 -10.45 -0.40
C THR A 127 11.38 -9.69 -1.41
N ILE A 128 12.71 -9.81 -1.30
CA ILE A 128 13.65 -9.19 -2.24
C ILE A 128 13.57 -9.89 -3.59
N GLU A 129 13.59 -11.22 -3.58
CA GLU A 129 13.45 -12.05 -4.78
C GLU A 129 12.15 -11.75 -5.55
N ILE A 130 11.02 -11.57 -4.84
CA ILE A 130 9.75 -11.17 -5.46
C ILE A 130 9.89 -9.84 -6.20
N LEU A 131 10.57 -8.85 -5.60
CA LEU A 131 10.77 -7.54 -6.23
C LEU A 131 11.71 -7.61 -7.43
N GLU A 132 12.79 -8.39 -7.33
CA GLU A 132 13.72 -8.60 -8.45
C GLU A 132 13.03 -9.28 -9.62
N ASN A 133 12.28 -10.35 -9.37
CA ASN A 133 11.47 -11.05 -10.38
C ASN A 133 10.42 -10.14 -11.02
N TYR A 134 9.86 -9.21 -10.25
CA TYR A 134 8.95 -8.20 -10.77
C TYR A 134 9.65 -7.19 -11.68
N LYS A 135 10.80 -6.66 -11.26
CA LYS A 135 11.63 -5.75 -12.07
C LYS A 135 12.10 -6.43 -13.36
N SER A 136 12.54 -7.69 -13.30
CA SER A 136 12.95 -8.46 -14.49
C SER A 136 11.81 -8.63 -15.49
N TRP A 137 10.58 -8.83 -15.03
CA TRP A 137 9.42 -8.86 -15.93
C TRP A 137 9.13 -7.50 -16.55
N ILE A 138 9.15 -6.43 -15.77
CA ILE A 138 8.97 -5.07 -16.31
C ILE A 138 10.02 -4.75 -17.37
N LEU A 139 11.28 -5.12 -17.13
CA LEU A 139 12.38 -4.93 -18.09
C LEU A 139 12.19 -5.72 -19.40
N SER A 140 11.37 -6.77 -19.39
CA SER A 140 10.99 -7.50 -20.61
C SER A 140 9.86 -6.82 -21.40
N THR A 141 9.35 -5.69 -20.91
CA THR A 141 8.24 -4.92 -21.52
C THR A 141 8.68 -3.48 -21.80
N ASP A 142 7.90 -2.75 -22.60
CA ASP A 142 8.14 -1.33 -22.88
C ASP A 142 7.57 -0.39 -21.80
N ILE A 143 7.27 -0.92 -20.60
CA ILE A 143 6.63 -0.16 -19.52
C ILE A 143 7.67 0.72 -18.81
N LYS A 144 7.37 2.01 -18.70
CA LYS A 144 8.12 2.94 -17.84
C LYS A 144 7.80 2.67 -16.37
N PHE A 145 8.82 2.31 -15.59
CA PHE A 145 8.66 1.96 -14.19
C PHE A 145 9.24 3.01 -13.25
N HIS A 146 8.40 3.50 -12.34
CA HIS A 146 8.75 4.49 -11.32
C HIS A 146 8.60 3.84 -9.94
N HIS A 147 9.72 3.58 -9.28
CA HIS A 147 9.75 3.11 -7.89
C HIS A 147 9.90 4.30 -6.96
N LEU A 148 8.80 4.71 -6.32
CA LEU A 148 8.74 5.86 -5.41
C LEU A 148 8.61 5.35 -3.98
N VAL A 149 9.60 5.71 -3.15
CA VAL A 149 9.73 5.15 -1.80
C VAL A 149 8.82 5.88 -0.84
N VAL A 150 7.71 5.22 -0.50
CA VAL A 150 6.79 5.66 0.55
C VAL A 150 6.82 4.64 1.67
N GLN A 151 7.33 5.07 2.83
CA GLN A 151 7.36 4.24 4.04
C GLN A 151 5.93 4.03 4.57
N SER A 152 5.69 2.90 5.23
CA SER A 152 4.43 2.73 5.94
C SER A 152 4.39 3.68 7.13
N SER A 153 3.34 4.49 7.22
CA SER A 153 2.99 5.16 8.47
C SER A 153 2.83 4.10 9.56
N GLN A 154 3.66 4.16 10.58
CA GLN A 154 3.61 3.32 11.78
C GLN A 154 3.87 4.23 12.98
N GLU A 155 3.07 4.11 14.03
CA GLU A 155 3.34 4.79 15.30
C GLU A 155 4.60 4.18 15.97
N PRO A 156 5.46 4.95 16.64
CA PRO A 156 5.49 6.41 16.79
C PRO A 156 6.26 7.10 15.66
N PHE A 157 5.74 8.25 15.22
CA PHE A 157 6.16 9.00 14.03
C PHE A 157 7.64 9.42 14.04
N THR A 158 8.27 9.41 12.86
CA THR A 158 9.57 10.07 12.64
C THR A 158 9.40 11.11 11.54
N LEU A 159 9.54 12.40 11.88
CA LEU A 159 9.34 13.56 11.00
C LEU A 159 10.08 13.43 9.64
N ASN A 160 11.29 12.86 9.66
CA ASN A 160 12.12 12.70 8.46
C ASN A 160 11.51 11.79 7.38
N THR A 161 10.54 10.94 7.73
CA THR A 161 9.86 10.07 6.76
C THR A 161 8.77 10.80 5.97
N GLN A 162 8.33 11.97 6.44
CA GLN A 162 7.24 12.71 5.84
C GLN A 162 7.67 13.48 4.59
N GLU A 163 8.84 14.12 4.61
CA GLU A 163 9.36 14.87 3.45
C GLU A 163 9.67 13.95 2.26
N GLU A 164 10.34 12.80 2.50
CA GLU A 164 10.62 11.80 1.46
C GLU A 164 9.33 11.23 0.84
N ALA A 165 8.32 10.97 1.69
CA ALA A 165 7.02 10.50 1.23
C ALA A 165 6.28 11.57 0.43
N GLN A 166 6.31 12.83 0.87
CA GLN A 166 5.73 13.96 0.15
C GLN A 166 6.38 14.15 -1.22
N ALA A 167 7.71 14.09 -1.31
CA ALA A 167 8.43 14.15 -2.59
C ALA A 167 8.01 13.02 -3.54
N SER A 168 7.84 11.80 -3.01
CA SER A 168 7.33 10.67 -3.79
C SER A 168 5.89 10.88 -4.27
N TYR A 169 5.03 11.48 -3.45
CA TYR A 169 3.66 11.82 -3.88
C TYR A 169 3.64 12.94 -4.92
N VAL A 170 4.48 13.98 -4.78
CA VAL A 170 4.63 15.05 -5.79
C VAL A 170 5.05 14.46 -7.13
N GLU A 171 6.07 13.60 -7.14
CA GLU A 171 6.54 12.94 -8.36
C GLU A 171 5.43 12.09 -9.00
N ALA A 172 4.70 11.31 -8.20
CA ALA A 172 3.57 10.52 -8.70
C ALA A 172 2.47 11.38 -9.30
N LEU A 173 2.12 12.51 -8.66
CA LEU A 173 1.12 13.45 -9.15
C LEU A 173 1.58 14.12 -10.46
N ASN A 174 2.85 14.50 -10.59
CA ASN A 174 3.40 15.04 -11.83
C ASN A 174 3.32 14.02 -12.99
N LEU A 175 3.59 12.74 -12.72
CA LEU A 175 3.42 11.67 -13.72
C LEU A 175 1.96 11.53 -14.15
N MET A 176 1.01 11.71 -13.24
CA MET A 176 -0.44 11.69 -13.51
C MET A 176 -0.91 12.92 -14.29
N LEU A 177 -0.18 14.03 -14.28
CA LEU A 177 -0.51 15.25 -15.05
C LEU A 177 -0.03 15.22 -16.51
N ASP A 178 0.64 14.16 -16.95
CA ASP A 178 1.11 14.01 -18.34
C ASP A 178 0.41 12.86 -19.06
N ARG A 179 -0.50 13.20 -19.99
CA ARG A 179 -1.29 12.25 -20.81
C ARG A 179 -0.43 11.22 -21.56
N ARG A 180 0.85 11.49 -21.80
CA ARG A 180 1.75 10.57 -22.51
C ARG A 180 2.09 9.33 -21.69
N ASN A 181 1.88 9.38 -20.37
CA ASN A 181 2.14 8.28 -19.44
C ASN A 181 1.00 7.25 -19.40
N PHE A 182 -0.14 7.52 -20.03
CA PHE A 182 -1.34 6.69 -19.95
C PHE A 182 -1.39 5.63 -21.06
N PRO A 183 -1.91 4.41 -20.79
CA PRO A 183 -2.51 3.97 -19.52
C PRO A 183 -1.47 3.63 -18.44
N MET A 184 -1.80 3.87 -17.17
CA MET A 184 -0.89 3.67 -16.04
C MET A 184 -1.49 2.83 -14.91
N LEU A 185 -0.65 2.04 -14.25
CA LEU A 185 -0.99 1.31 -13.04
C LEU A 185 -0.24 1.89 -11.84
N ILE A 186 -0.98 2.25 -10.80
CA ILE A 186 -0.46 2.70 -9.52
C ILE A 186 -0.65 1.57 -8.51
N HIS A 187 0.43 1.10 -7.90
CA HIS A 187 0.31 0.05 -6.89
C HIS A 187 1.21 0.27 -5.68
N SER A 188 0.86 -0.42 -4.59
CA SER A 188 1.70 -0.57 -3.40
C SER A 188 1.67 -2.03 -2.96
N ASN A 189 2.10 -2.35 -1.73
CA ASN A 189 2.07 -3.75 -1.27
C ASN A 189 0.65 -4.33 -1.27
N LYS A 190 -0.33 -3.61 -0.72
CA LYS A 190 -1.73 -4.06 -0.64
C LYS A 190 -2.73 -3.20 -1.44
N GLY A 191 -2.29 -2.08 -2.00
CA GLY A 191 -3.20 -1.16 -2.70
C GLY A 191 -4.22 -0.50 -1.77
N LYS A 192 -3.84 -0.30 -0.51
CA LYS A 192 -4.63 0.34 0.55
C LYS A 192 -4.09 1.75 0.78
N HIS A 193 -3.70 2.09 2.01
CA HIS A 193 -3.11 3.36 2.49
C HIS A 193 -2.35 4.18 1.44
N ARG A 194 -1.12 3.80 1.05
CA ARG A 194 -0.27 4.59 0.12
C ARG A 194 -0.94 4.96 -1.20
N VAL A 195 -1.61 3.98 -1.83
CA VAL A 195 -2.33 4.24 -3.09
C VAL A 195 -3.59 5.04 -2.83
N GLY A 196 -4.32 4.74 -1.75
CA GLY A 196 -5.51 5.47 -1.34
C GLY A 196 -5.24 6.95 -1.04
N VAL A 197 -4.11 7.26 -0.42
CA VAL A 197 -3.66 8.64 -0.17
C VAL A 197 -3.39 9.36 -1.48
N LEU A 198 -2.59 8.78 -2.38
CA LEU A 198 -2.32 9.39 -3.68
C LEU A 198 -3.61 9.63 -4.48
N ILE A 199 -4.49 8.63 -4.56
CA ILE A 199 -5.77 8.78 -5.26
C ILE A 199 -6.65 9.82 -4.57
N GLY A 200 -6.74 9.85 -3.23
CA GLY A 200 -7.51 10.85 -2.52
C GLY A 200 -7.03 12.28 -2.78
N ILE A 201 -5.71 12.48 -2.86
CA ILE A 201 -5.11 13.77 -3.22
C ILE A 201 -5.41 14.13 -4.69
N MET A 202 -5.35 13.16 -5.60
CA MET A 202 -5.75 13.34 -6.99
C MET A 202 -7.23 13.74 -7.10
N ARG A 203 -8.15 13.08 -6.39
CA ARG A 203 -9.58 13.44 -6.34
C ARG A 203 -9.78 14.86 -5.82
N LYS A 204 -9.03 15.23 -4.76
CA LYS A 204 -9.08 16.58 -4.16
C LYS A 204 -8.61 17.65 -5.14
N ILE A 205 -7.42 17.49 -5.70
CA ILE A 205 -6.72 18.56 -6.42
C ILE A 205 -7.08 18.56 -7.91
N PHE A 206 -7.09 17.40 -8.56
CA PHE A 206 -7.33 17.34 -10.01
C PHE A 206 -8.81 17.33 -10.35
N GLN A 207 -9.68 16.84 -9.47
CA GLN A 207 -11.10 16.67 -9.80
C GLN A 207 -12.04 17.54 -8.96
N GLY A 208 -11.54 18.13 -7.87
CA GLY A 208 -12.33 18.98 -6.97
C GLY A 208 -13.44 18.22 -6.23
N TRP A 209 -13.23 16.93 -5.92
CA TRP A 209 -14.21 16.15 -5.16
C TRP A 209 -14.37 16.70 -3.73
N CYS A 210 -15.56 16.55 -3.16
CA CYS A 210 -15.80 16.89 -1.75
C CYS A 210 -15.12 15.86 -0.83
N MET A 211 -14.69 16.29 0.36
CA MET A 211 -13.96 15.42 1.30
C MET A 211 -14.72 14.15 1.66
N SER A 212 -16.04 14.24 1.85
CA SER A 212 -16.87 13.06 2.14
C SER A 212 -16.76 11.99 1.06
N GLY A 213 -16.87 12.37 -0.22
CA GLY A 213 -16.73 11.42 -1.33
C GLY A 213 -15.33 10.84 -1.46
N ILE A 214 -14.30 11.65 -1.16
CA ILE A 214 -12.91 11.19 -1.14
C ILE A 214 -12.70 10.15 -0.02
N PHE A 215 -13.21 10.43 1.18
CA PHE A 215 -13.07 9.55 2.33
C PHE A 215 -13.84 8.25 2.15
N GLU A 216 -15.03 8.28 1.55
CA GLU A 216 -15.78 7.08 1.19
C GLU A 216 -15.03 6.17 0.20
N GLU A 217 -14.45 6.76 -0.87
CA GLU A 217 -13.62 5.99 -1.81
C GLU A 217 -12.39 5.41 -1.10
N TYR A 218 -11.72 6.20 -0.27
CA TYR A 218 -10.57 5.75 0.50
C TYR A 218 -10.92 4.57 1.41
N GLU A 219 -11.97 4.69 2.24
CA GLU A 219 -12.37 3.68 3.22
C GLU A 219 -12.75 2.36 2.54
N LYS A 220 -13.44 2.43 1.39
CA LYS A 220 -13.81 1.27 0.57
C LYS A 220 -12.60 0.41 0.20
N PHE A 221 -11.47 1.03 -0.16
CA PHE A 221 -10.26 0.29 -0.54
C PHE A 221 -9.33 -0.01 0.64
N ALA A 222 -9.27 0.84 1.65
CA ALA A 222 -8.46 0.62 2.84
C ALA A 222 -8.98 -0.57 3.68
N MET A 223 -10.29 -0.83 3.65
CA MET A 223 -10.99 -1.78 4.53
C MET A 223 -10.75 -1.47 6.01
N GLY A 224 -10.86 -0.19 6.37
CA GLY A 224 -10.62 0.33 7.71
C GLY A 224 -10.27 1.81 7.67
N LYS A 225 -10.50 2.49 8.79
CA LYS A 225 -10.19 3.91 8.95
C LYS A 225 -8.73 4.11 9.35
N SER A 226 -8.10 5.10 8.75
CA SER A 226 -6.74 5.55 9.08
C SER A 226 -6.80 7.06 9.20
N GLU A 227 -7.01 7.58 10.42
CA GLU A 227 -7.21 9.01 10.66
C GLU A 227 -6.05 9.85 10.10
N TYR A 228 -4.81 9.35 10.25
CA TYR A 228 -3.62 9.98 9.67
C TYR A 228 -3.68 10.12 8.15
N ASP A 229 -4.12 9.09 7.44
CA ASP A 229 -4.19 9.15 5.97
C ASP A 229 -5.26 10.16 5.53
N LEU A 230 -6.40 10.21 6.25
CA LEU A 230 -7.48 11.16 5.97
C LEU A 230 -7.04 12.60 6.27
N GLU A 231 -6.39 12.83 7.40
CA GLU A 231 -5.82 14.13 7.79
C GLU A 231 -4.77 14.59 6.77
N PHE A 232 -3.90 13.68 6.31
CA PHE A 232 -2.91 14.00 5.27
C PHE A 232 -3.60 14.37 3.94
N ILE A 233 -4.61 13.61 3.53
CA ILE A 233 -5.42 13.93 2.34
C ILE A 233 -6.09 15.30 2.50
N GLU A 234 -6.57 15.66 3.70
CA GLU A 234 -7.25 16.93 3.94
C GLU A 234 -6.28 18.12 3.90
N LEU A 235 -5.22 18.06 4.73
CA LEU A 235 -4.36 19.20 5.04
C LEU A 235 -3.24 19.42 4.03
N TRP A 236 -2.68 18.36 3.42
CA TRP A 236 -1.49 18.51 2.58
C TRP A 236 -1.82 19.09 1.20
N GLN A 237 -1.03 20.07 0.75
CA GLN A 237 -1.10 20.64 -0.59
C GLN A 237 0.29 20.62 -1.23
N PRO A 238 0.46 19.91 -2.36
CA PRO A 238 1.69 19.94 -3.15
C PRO A 238 1.75 21.17 -4.04
N ASP A 239 2.97 21.61 -4.34
CA ASP A 239 3.28 22.48 -5.47
C ASP A 239 3.55 21.60 -6.71
N LEU A 240 2.83 21.82 -7.80
CA LEU A 240 2.83 20.96 -8.99
C LEU A 240 3.19 21.75 -10.23
N VAL A 241 4.05 21.16 -11.07
CA VAL A 241 4.50 21.78 -12.32
C VAL A 241 4.06 20.88 -13.48
N TYR A 242 3.33 21.45 -14.43
CA TYR A 242 2.80 20.70 -15.57
C TYR A 242 2.86 21.51 -16.87
N ASP A 243 2.89 20.79 -18.00
CA ASP A 243 2.77 21.38 -19.32
C ASP A 243 1.29 21.42 -19.74
N PRO A 244 0.69 22.61 -19.94
CA PRO A 244 -0.71 22.74 -20.32
C PRO A 244 -1.10 21.99 -21.59
N LYS A 245 -0.14 21.68 -22.49
CA LYS A 245 -0.41 20.94 -23.73
C LYS A 245 -0.65 19.45 -23.52
N ASN A 246 -0.15 18.91 -22.40
CA ASN A 246 -0.15 17.47 -22.13
C ASN A 246 -1.04 17.09 -20.95
N ILE A 247 -1.83 18.02 -20.43
CA ILE A 247 -2.72 17.76 -19.31
C ILE A 247 -3.87 16.81 -19.72
N PRO A 248 -4.23 15.80 -18.90
CA PRO A 248 -5.38 14.94 -19.15
C PRO A 248 -6.73 15.65 -18.96
N ASP A 249 -7.75 15.20 -19.70
CA ASP A 249 -9.09 15.81 -19.71
C ASP A 249 -9.83 15.78 -18.35
N PHE A 250 -9.49 14.83 -17.47
CA PHE A 250 -10.11 14.72 -16.15
C PHE A 250 -9.58 15.76 -15.16
N VAL A 251 -8.51 16.48 -15.50
CA VAL A 251 -7.87 17.48 -14.63
C VAL A 251 -8.57 18.83 -14.75
N ARG A 252 -8.99 19.38 -13.63
CA ARG A 252 -9.77 20.60 -13.45
C ARG A 252 -9.02 21.58 -12.52
N LEU A 253 -7.80 21.95 -12.93
CA LEU A 253 -6.98 22.96 -12.23
C LEU A 253 -7.45 24.38 -12.53
#